data_AF-A0A4U8UNA7-F1
#
_entry.id   AF-A0A4U8UNA7-F1
#
_cell.length_a   1.000
_cell.length_b   1.000
_cell.length_c   1.000
_cell.angle_alpha   90.00
_cell.angle_beta   90.00
_cell.angle_gamma   90.00
#
_symmetry.space_group_name_H-M   'P 1'
#
loop_
_entity.id
_entity.type
_entity.pdbx_description
1 polymer ?
#
loop_
_entity_poly.entity_id
_entity_poly.type
_entity_poly.pdbx_seq_one_letter_code
_entity_poly.pdbx_strand_id
1 'polypeptide(L)'
;MVLPEIEISPLPKNSGGWGPLPDGNDTKKDNLLTSMPFQEFNKCDRVGRAADWLGTDRYYKRGDGHYRHNERIYGSAANAGQQFDYVHENDDQHFQLVDTSKPQRPNNKPFRRHFHMRRMMQQREQDRQQIANSTQNAKLKRSIIKEHMRVFKMKNRRGGRAGNANTGARRWNDRNHHKNRQYSVQVQPEWTLHDRIELTRLNKHILPNVEGKDIKGHCYGSLHYYDKSVDRITVKNAVNLQVCGGAFCNVSTTDDPVMEQLAQENAGNVFATDTILATLMASNRSVYSWDIIAHRIGDKLFLDKRDSGGFSNPVDALTVSETSVEPPLFDAPGINNARDLATEALYINQNFRRQVLKRTEKAYKFENETILLAENDPAAKNIETAFKYRQFNVGKDFSDNPIRLVCRTEHDAVQTGVNGETQFLTIKGQHAKGAVLATELKNNSFKLAKWTLQAHLAGSDFLKFGYVSREHVRNSSRHQILGTQQYRPTECATSITLNIDNCWGILRYMISMAMAKPPGKYLFLKDPSNHILSLYELPEGTFETSEDDEDEEESDEYDEAQ
;
A
#
# COMPACT_ATOMS: atom_id res chain seq x y z
N MET A 1 -68.07 -24.83 49.85
CA MET A 1 -66.73 -24.33 50.21
C MET A 1 -65.76 -24.91 49.21
N VAL A 2 -65.20 -24.08 48.33
CA VAL A 2 -64.14 -24.52 47.40
C VAL A 2 -62.86 -24.62 48.23
N LEU A 3 -62.24 -25.81 48.27
CA LEU A 3 -60.96 -26.00 48.93
C LEU A 3 -59.89 -25.20 48.17
N PRO A 4 -58.94 -24.53 48.86
CA PRO A 4 -57.89 -23.79 48.20
C PRO A 4 -57.02 -24.73 47.36
N GLU A 5 -56.84 -24.38 46.09
CA GLU A 5 -56.02 -25.12 45.15
C GLU A 5 -54.55 -24.69 45.34
N ILE A 6 -53.67 -25.65 45.57
CA ILE A 6 -52.22 -25.42 45.70
C ILE A 6 -51.56 -26.00 44.46
N GLU A 7 -51.13 -25.13 43.55
CA GLU A 7 -50.27 -25.53 42.44
C GLU A 7 -48.85 -25.78 42.95
N ILE A 8 -48.33 -26.98 42.69
CA ILE A 8 -46.95 -27.34 43.00
C ILE A 8 -46.06 -26.79 41.88
N SER A 9 -45.20 -25.84 42.22
CA SER A 9 -44.21 -25.31 41.28
C SER A 9 -43.30 -26.44 40.77
N PRO A 10 -43.10 -26.57 39.44
CA PRO A 10 -42.23 -27.60 38.90
C PRO A 10 -40.78 -27.34 39.31
N LEU A 11 -40.18 -28.34 39.98
CA LEU A 11 -38.76 -28.34 40.33
C LEU A 11 -37.99 -29.19 39.33
N PRO A 12 -36.86 -28.69 38.84
CA PRO A 12 -36.11 -29.39 37.83
C PRO A 12 -35.19 -30.46 38.40
N LYS A 13 -34.96 -31.51 37.62
CA LYS A 13 -34.22 -32.69 38.05
C LYS A 13 -32.82 -32.69 37.46
N ASN A 14 -31.81 -32.33 38.27
CA ASN A 14 -30.41 -32.48 37.90
C ASN A 14 -29.86 -33.82 38.40
N SER A 15 -29.55 -34.74 37.49
CA SER A 15 -28.97 -36.05 37.83
C SER A 15 -27.44 -36.03 37.98
N GLY A 16 -26.77 -35.00 37.45
CA GLY A 16 -25.30 -34.88 37.43
C GLY A 16 -24.70 -33.98 38.51
N GLY A 17 -25.54 -33.32 39.32
CA GLY A 17 -25.10 -32.46 40.40
C GLY A 17 -26.25 -31.76 41.11
N TRP A 18 -25.91 -30.87 42.04
CA TRP A 18 -26.87 -30.06 42.81
C TRP A 18 -27.04 -28.63 42.26
N GLY A 19 -26.37 -28.30 41.16
CA GLY A 19 -26.38 -26.96 40.54
C GLY A 19 -27.43 -26.80 39.43
N PRO A 20 -27.46 -25.64 38.73
CA PRO A 20 -28.35 -25.43 37.59
C PRO A 20 -28.06 -26.41 36.44
N LEU A 21 -29.08 -26.75 35.66
CA LEU A 21 -28.92 -27.59 34.47
C LEU A 21 -28.11 -26.86 33.38
N PRO A 22 -27.23 -27.56 32.63
CA PRO A 22 -26.34 -26.94 31.64
C PRO A 22 -27.07 -26.26 30.46
N ASP A 23 -28.21 -26.82 30.07
CA ASP A 23 -29.12 -26.22 29.09
C ASP A 23 -30.26 -25.59 29.90
N GLY A 24 -30.34 -24.25 29.93
CA GLY A 24 -31.23 -23.43 30.77
C GLY A 24 -32.73 -23.59 30.50
N ASN A 25 -33.24 -24.83 30.56
CA ASN A 25 -34.62 -25.22 30.29
C ASN A 25 -35.48 -25.26 31.56
N ASP A 26 -35.04 -24.58 32.63
CA ASP A 26 -35.77 -24.56 33.88
C ASP A 26 -36.56 -23.29 34.04
N THR A 27 -37.87 -23.46 33.89
CA THR A 27 -38.91 -22.47 34.08
C THR A 27 -39.08 -21.48 32.92
N LYS A 28 -40.32 -21.06 32.71
CA LYS A 28 -40.75 -20.10 31.69
C LYS A 28 -39.95 -18.78 31.67
N LYS A 29 -39.15 -18.48 32.70
CA LYS A 29 -38.32 -17.28 32.80
C LYS A 29 -36.94 -17.44 32.15
N ASP A 30 -36.36 -18.62 32.16
CA ASP A 30 -35.03 -18.84 31.56
C ASP A 30 -35.13 -18.97 30.03
N ASN A 31 -36.23 -19.54 29.52
CA ASN A 31 -36.51 -19.59 28.08
C ASN A 31 -36.62 -18.20 27.41
N LEU A 32 -36.97 -17.14 28.17
CA LEU A 32 -37.03 -15.77 27.65
C LEU A 32 -35.63 -15.15 27.46
N LEU A 33 -34.65 -15.58 28.27
CA LEU A 33 -33.28 -15.08 28.23
C LEU A 33 -32.40 -15.93 27.29
N THR A 34 -32.73 -17.20 27.08
CA THR A 34 -32.01 -18.07 26.13
C THR A 34 -32.13 -17.61 24.67
N SER A 35 -33.25 -16.97 24.29
CA SER A 35 -33.47 -16.45 22.94
C SER A 35 -32.89 -15.04 22.71
N MET A 36 -32.25 -14.42 23.70
CA MET A 36 -31.74 -13.06 23.63
C MET A 36 -30.26 -13.02 24.03
N PRO A 37 -29.39 -12.29 23.31
CA PRO A 37 -28.01 -12.10 23.77
C PRO A 37 -27.99 -11.48 25.17
N PHE A 38 -27.24 -12.08 26.10
CA PHE A 38 -27.15 -11.58 27.46
C PHE A 38 -26.24 -10.35 27.54
N GLN A 39 -26.72 -9.27 28.17
CA GLN A 39 -25.91 -8.13 28.56
C GLN A 39 -26.31 -7.66 29.96
N GLU A 40 -25.32 -7.48 30.83
CA GLU A 40 -25.54 -6.96 32.19
C GLU A 40 -26.01 -5.51 32.15
N PHE A 41 -26.98 -5.18 33.01
CA PHE A 41 -27.47 -3.82 33.18
C PHE A 41 -27.98 -3.59 34.60
N ASN A 42 -28.00 -2.33 35.02
CA ASN A 42 -28.56 -1.92 36.30
C ASN A 42 -29.80 -1.04 36.09
N LYS A 43 -30.94 -1.46 36.62
CA LYS A 43 -32.21 -0.72 36.51
C LYS A 43 -32.21 0.62 37.23
N CYS A 44 -31.25 0.83 38.14
CA CYS A 44 -31.10 2.07 38.90
C CYS A 44 -30.18 3.09 38.21
N ASP A 45 -29.58 2.75 37.06
CA ASP A 45 -28.74 3.68 36.32
C ASP A 45 -29.59 4.83 35.76
N ARG A 46 -29.00 6.03 35.69
CA ARG A 46 -29.72 7.19 35.17
C ARG A 46 -29.94 7.01 33.67
N VAL A 47 -31.17 7.20 33.22
CA VAL A 47 -31.58 7.15 31.81
C VAL A 47 -31.77 8.57 31.24
N GLY A 48 -31.77 8.72 29.90
CA GLY A 48 -32.08 9.99 29.23
C GLY A 48 -30.91 10.73 28.57
N ARG A 49 -29.84 10.04 28.16
CA ARG A 49 -28.74 10.64 27.40
C ARG A 49 -29.16 10.87 25.94
N ALA A 50 -29.02 12.10 25.45
CA ALA A 50 -29.24 12.42 24.04
C ALA A 50 -28.04 11.98 23.18
N ALA A 51 -28.33 11.42 21.99
CA ALA A 51 -27.34 11.20 20.94
C ALA A 51 -27.18 12.48 20.10
N ASP A 52 -25.95 12.99 20.00
CA ASP A 52 -25.64 14.22 19.26
C ASP A 52 -24.53 13.92 18.24
N TRP A 53 -24.92 13.85 16.97
CA TRP A 53 -24.03 13.59 15.83
C TRP A 53 -23.18 14.79 15.44
N LEU A 54 -23.58 16.02 15.81
CA LEU A 54 -22.81 17.25 15.58
C LEU A 54 -21.78 17.51 16.68
N GLY A 55 -21.96 16.89 17.85
CA GLY A 55 -21.10 17.08 19.02
C GLY A 55 -21.15 18.51 19.58
N THR A 56 -22.26 19.21 19.39
CA THR A 56 -22.46 20.58 19.90
C THR A 56 -22.38 20.65 21.42
N ASP A 57 -22.89 19.64 22.13
CA ASP A 57 -22.80 19.57 23.61
C ASP A 57 -21.34 19.35 24.09
N ARG A 58 -20.49 18.75 23.23
CA ARG A 58 -19.04 18.60 23.46
C ARG A 58 -18.24 19.86 23.12
N TYR A 59 -18.76 20.74 22.26
CA TYR A 59 -18.04 21.91 21.73
C TYR A 59 -18.13 23.13 22.66
N TYR A 60 -19.29 23.38 23.28
CA TYR A 60 -19.51 24.55 24.14
C TYR A 60 -18.97 24.41 25.57
N LYS A 61 -18.61 23.20 26.02
CA LYS A 61 -18.18 22.92 27.40
C LYS A 61 -16.70 22.48 27.50
N ARG A 62 -15.84 22.99 26.59
CA ARG A 62 -14.42 22.61 26.49
C ARG A 62 -13.50 23.17 27.59
N GLY A 63 -14.06 23.85 28.60
CA GLY A 63 -13.28 24.64 29.57
C GLY A 63 -13.33 24.18 31.01
N ASP A 64 -14.21 23.26 31.38
CA ASP A 64 -14.40 22.88 32.79
C ASP A 64 -14.51 21.36 32.91
N GLY A 65 -14.06 20.79 34.03
CA GLY A 65 -13.79 19.35 34.25
C GLY A 65 -14.98 18.38 34.12
N HIS A 66 -16.07 18.82 33.50
CA HIS A 66 -17.33 18.13 33.31
C HIS A 66 -17.37 17.12 32.17
N TYR A 67 -16.31 16.95 31.36
CA TYR A 67 -16.22 15.80 30.43
C TYR A 67 -16.38 14.46 31.17
N ARG A 68 -15.86 14.38 32.39
CA ARG A 68 -16.03 13.22 33.27
C ARG A 68 -17.42 13.16 33.92
N HIS A 69 -18.26 14.19 33.83
CA HIS A 69 -19.56 14.23 34.50
C HIS A 69 -20.59 13.37 33.75
N ASN A 70 -20.68 13.47 32.41
CA ASN A 70 -21.61 12.65 31.63
C ASN A 70 -21.22 11.17 31.63
N GLU A 71 -19.93 10.83 31.51
CA GLU A 71 -19.45 9.45 31.64
C GLU A 71 -19.60 8.89 33.05
N ARG A 72 -19.56 9.72 34.10
CA ARG A 72 -19.81 9.27 35.49
C ARG A 72 -21.30 9.20 35.86
N ILE A 73 -22.17 9.94 35.17
CA ILE A 73 -23.60 10.00 35.46
C ILE A 73 -24.38 8.96 34.68
N TYR A 74 -24.03 8.76 33.41
CA TYR A 74 -24.70 7.83 32.49
C TYR A 74 -23.83 6.62 32.13
N GLY A 75 -22.62 6.51 32.69
CA GLY A 75 -21.81 5.30 32.56
C GLY A 75 -22.32 4.25 33.52
N SER A 76 -22.55 3.03 33.03
CA SER A 76 -22.94 1.91 33.87
C SER A 76 -21.78 1.50 34.77
N ALA A 77 -22.07 1.23 36.05
CA ALA A 77 -21.08 0.81 37.03
C ALA A 77 -20.69 -0.68 36.91
N ALA A 78 -21.54 -1.48 36.27
CA ALA A 78 -21.24 -2.85 35.86
C ALA A 78 -20.61 -2.82 34.47
N ASN A 79 -19.65 -3.72 34.21
CA ASN A 79 -18.90 -3.77 32.95
C ASN A 79 -19.83 -3.67 31.73
N ALA A 80 -19.68 -2.59 30.95
CA ALA A 80 -20.48 -2.35 29.76
C ALA A 80 -20.16 -3.41 28.70
N GLY A 81 -21.07 -4.36 28.49
CA GLY A 81 -21.02 -5.28 27.35
C GLY A 81 -21.20 -4.53 26.02
N GLN A 82 -20.66 -5.09 24.94
CA GLN A 82 -20.78 -4.57 23.58
C GLN A 82 -21.76 -5.40 22.71
N GLN A 83 -22.53 -6.29 23.35
CA GLN A 83 -23.34 -7.28 22.63
C GLN A 83 -24.46 -6.65 21.78
N PHE A 84 -24.94 -5.48 22.18
CA PHE A 84 -25.95 -4.69 21.47
C PHE A 84 -25.40 -3.37 20.88
N ASP A 85 -24.08 -3.26 20.73
CA ASP A 85 -23.47 -2.07 20.15
C ASP A 85 -23.52 -2.13 18.61
N TYR A 86 -23.82 -1.00 17.98
CA TYR A 86 -23.78 -0.87 16.54
C TYR A 86 -22.53 -0.09 16.15
N VAL A 87 -21.55 -0.78 15.60
CA VAL A 87 -20.34 -0.17 15.06
C VAL A 87 -20.60 0.16 13.59
N HIS A 88 -20.75 1.45 13.29
CA HIS A 88 -20.85 1.91 11.92
C HIS A 88 -19.44 1.87 11.30
N GLU A 89 -19.20 0.97 10.35
CA GLU A 89 -17.86 0.71 9.79
C GLU A 89 -17.37 1.78 8.81
N ASN A 90 -18.28 2.65 8.33
CA ASN A 90 -17.97 3.72 7.38
C ASN A 90 -18.11 5.10 8.05
N ASP A 91 -17.05 5.88 8.13
CA ASP A 91 -17.18 7.29 8.52
C ASP A 91 -17.85 8.05 7.35
N ASP A 92 -19.13 8.41 7.51
CA ASP A 92 -20.05 9.10 6.56
C ASP A 92 -19.56 10.45 5.99
N GLN A 93 -18.29 10.83 6.20
CA GLN A 93 -17.71 12.05 5.61
C GLN A 93 -17.27 11.85 4.15
N HIS A 94 -17.31 10.62 3.63
CA HIS A 94 -16.89 10.29 2.27
C HIS A 94 -18.01 10.41 1.22
N PHE A 95 -19.28 10.52 1.63
CA PHE A 95 -20.38 10.70 0.71
C PHE A 95 -20.65 12.19 0.48
N GLN A 96 -20.56 12.64 -0.77
CA GLN A 96 -21.06 13.94 -1.19
C GLN A 96 -22.45 13.76 -1.78
N LEU A 97 -23.43 14.55 -1.29
CA LEU A 97 -24.77 14.56 -1.87
C LEU A 97 -24.67 15.16 -3.29
N VAL A 98 -25.03 14.37 -4.30
CA VAL A 98 -25.07 14.84 -5.69
C VAL A 98 -26.22 15.83 -5.82
N ASP A 99 -25.89 17.09 -6.10
CA ASP A 99 -26.86 18.14 -6.36
C ASP A 99 -27.30 18.07 -7.82
N THR A 100 -28.56 17.70 -8.09
CA THR A 100 -29.14 17.71 -9.44
C THR A 100 -29.62 19.10 -9.87
N SER A 101 -29.43 20.13 -9.04
CA SER A 101 -29.80 21.49 -9.38
C SER A 101 -28.72 22.19 -10.22
N LYS A 102 -29.16 22.97 -11.22
CA LYS A 102 -28.27 23.67 -12.16
C LYS A 102 -27.26 24.55 -11.40
N PRO A 103 -25.96 24.52 -11.74
CA PRO A 103 -24.94 25.28 -11.02
C PRO A 103 -25.23 26.79 -11.09
N GLN A 104 -25.67 27.38 -9.98
CA GLN A 104 -25.70 28.83 -9.85
C GLN A 104 -24.26 29.34 -9.79
N ARG A 105 -23.90 30.19 -10.75
CA ARG A 105 -22.61 30.90 -10.80
C ARG A 105 -22.31 31.53 -9.43
N PRO A 106 -21.14 31.27 -8.81
CA PRO A 106 -20.81 31.90 -7.55
C PRO A 106 -20.68 33.40 -7.74
N ASN A 107 -21.62 34.15 -7.13
CA ASN A 107 -21.58 35.60 -7.08
C ASN A 107 -20.45 36.02 -6.12
N ASN A 108 -19.22 36.09 -6.65
CA ASN A 108 -18.05 36.60 -5.95
C ASN A 108 -18.28 38.06 -5.53
N LYS A 109 -18.83 38.28 -4.33
CA LYS A 109 -18.74 39.54 -3.61
C LYS A 109 -17.67 39.42 -2.52
N PRO A 110 -16.58 40.22 -2.56
CA PRO A 110 -15.52 40.16 -1.57
C PRO A 110 -15.94 40.95 -0.33
N PHE A 111 -16.76 40.36 0.55
CA PHE A 111 -17.30 41.10 1.70
C PHE A 111 -17.33 40.31 3.01
N ARG A 112 -16.30 39.52 3.33
CA ARG A 112 -16.15 38.91 4.67
C ARG A 112 -14.71 38.83 5.24
N ARG A 113 -13.75 39.59 4.70
CA ARG A 113 -12.41 39.74 5.33
C ARG A 113 -12.19 41.07 6.08
N HIS A 114 -13.12 42.02 6.01
CA HIS A 114 -12.93 43.35 6.62
C HIS A 114 -13.51 43.52 8.04
N PHE A 115 -14.40 42.62 8.50
CA PHE A 115 -15.01 42.72 9.85
C PHE A 115 -14.14 42.16 10.99
N HIS A 116 -13.23 41.22 10.72
CA HIS A 116 -12.33 40.69 11.74
C HIS A 116 -11.12 41.61 12.05
N MET A 117 -10.65 42.39 11.06
CA MET A 117 -9.59 43.38 11.28
C MET A 117 -10.07 44.62 12.04
N ARG A 118 -11.33 45.06 11.84
CA ARG A 118 -11.90 46.21 12.57
C ARG A 118 -12.15 45.91 14.05
N ARG A 119 -12.52 44.66 14.39
CA ARG A 119 -12.72 44.23 15.79
C ARG A 119 -11.40 44.06 16.55
N MET A 120 -10.33 43.63 15.87
CA MET A 120 -8.98 43.53 16.45
C MET A 120 -8.29 44.90 16.64
N MET A 121 -8.57 45.89 15.78
CA MET A 121 -8.06 47.25 15.96
C MET A 121 -8.79 48.01 17.08
N GLN A 122 -10.13 47.87 17.21
CA GLN A 122 -10.87 48.48 18.32
C GLN A 122 -10.46 47.95 19.70
N GLN A 123 -10.10 46.66 19.79
CA GLN A 123 -9.62 46.05 21.04
C GLN A 123 -8.21 46.53 21.41
N ARG A 124 -7.32 46.72 20.41
CA ARG A 124 -5.98 47.31 20.60
C ARG A 124 -6.00 48.79 20.96
N GLU A 125 -7.02 49.54 20.53
CA GLU A 125 -7.18 50.96 20.87
C GLU A 125 -7.74 51.16 22.29
N GLN A 126 -8.64 50.28 22.75
CA GLN A 126 -9.12 50.24 24.14
C GLN A 126 -8.02 49.83 25.14
N ASP A 127 -7.16 48.87 24.80
CA ASP A 127 -6.02 48.50 25.63
C ASP A 127 -4.96 49.62 25.71
N ARG A 128 -4.83 50.43 24.66
CA ARG A 128 -3.88 51.56 24.62
C ARG A 128 -4.39 52.77 25.42
N GLN A 129 -5.70 52.97 25.51
CA GLN A 129 -6.33 54.01 26.35
C GLN A 129 -6.37 53.64 27.84
N GLN A 130 -6.48 52.35 28.20
CA GLN A 130 -6.38 51.91 29.61
C GLN A 130 -4.95 52.02 30.17
N ILE A 131 -3.92 51.91 29.32
CA ILE A 131 -2.51 52.09 29.72
C ILE A 131 -2.14 53.57 29.89
N ALA A 132 -2.89 54.50 29.29
CA ALA A 132 -2.63 55.94 29.39
C ALA A 132 -3.19 56.59 30.69
N ASN A 133 -4.17 55.95 31.35
CA ASN A 133 -4.85 56.52 32.53
C ASN A 133 -4.46 55.90 33.89
N SER A 134 -3.43 55.04 33.96
CA SER A 134 -2.92 54.53 35.23
C SER A 134 -1.48 54.98 35.47
N THR A 135 -1.35 56.26 35.78
CA THR A 135 -0.13 56.88 36.30
C THR A 135 -0.01 56.54 37.77
N GLN A 136 0.53 55.36 38.09
CA GLN A 136 1.39 55.09 39.26
C GLN A 136 1.71 53.60 39.36
N ASN A 137 3.00 53.27 39.52
CA ASN A 137 3.60 51.94 39.73
C ASN A 137 4.00 51.08 38.51
N ALA A 138 4.64 51.71 37.51
CA ALA A 138 5.28 51.03 36.38
C ALA A 138 6.63 50.33 36.68
N LYS A 139 7.22 50.49 37.88
CA LYS A 139 8.53 49.88 38.22
C LYS A 139 8.45 48.47 38.82
N LEU A 140 7.35 48.09 39.48
CA LEU A 140 7.19 46.80 40.16
C LEU A 140 6.71 45.65 39.25
N LYS A 141 6.03 45.95 38.14
CA LYS A 141 5.49 44.91 37.23
C LYS A 141 6.46 44.46 36.13
N ARG A 142 7.53 45.23 35.84
CA ARG A 142 8.58 44.83 34.89
C ARG A 142 9.60 43.85 35.48
N SER A 143 9.78 43.82 36.81
CA SER A 143 10.67 42.85 37.47
C SER A 143 10.04 41.45 37.50
N ILE A 144 8.76 41.34 37.84
CA ILE A 144 8.04 40.06 37.94
C ILE A 144 7.97 39.31 36.60
N ILE A 145 7.78 40.02 35.48
CA ILE A 145 7.74 39.42 34.14
C ILE A 145 9.15 38.98 33.67
N LYS A 146 10.20 39.70 34.05
CA LYS A 146 11.60 39.29 33.79
C LYS A 146 12.04 38.10 34.66
N GLU A 147 11.56 38.02 35.90
CA GLU A 147 11.78 36.92 36.84
C GLU A 147 11.15 35.62 36.31
N HIS A 148 9.88 35.67 35.91
CA HIS A 148 9.16 34.51 35.36
C HIS A 148 9.77 34.00 34.05
N MET A 149 10.28 34.89 33.18
CA MET A 149 11.00 34.48 31.96
C MET A 149 12.39 33.88 32.25
N ARG A 150 13.08 34.29 33.32
CA ARG A 150 14.34 33.66 33.74
C ARG A 150 14.10 32.28 34.34
N VAL A 151 13.11 32.12 35.21
CA VAL A 151 12.75 30.81 35.82
C VAL A 151 12.31 29.82 34.75
N PHE A 152 11.55 30.26 33.74
CA PHE A 152 11.12 29.42 32.61
C PHE A 152 12.29 29.00 31.70
N LYS A 153 13.26 29.90 31.43
CA LYS A 153 14.46 29.57 30.64
C LYS A 153 15.49 28.72 31.41
N MET A 154 15.53 28.81 32.74
CA MET A 154 16.44 28.02 33.58
C MET A 154 15.97 26.56 33.74
N LYS A 155 14.64 26.32 33.74
CA LYS A 155 14.04 24.98 33.80
C LYS A 155 14.30 24.11 32.55
N ASN A 156 14.57 24.72 31.39
CA ASN A 156 14.85 24.00 30.14
C ASN A 156 16.34 23.76 29.84
N ARG A 157 17.29 24.30 30.64
CA ARG A 157 18.75 24.20 30.36
C ARG A 157 19.55 23.29 31.30
N ARG A 158 18.96 22.65 32.31
CA ARG A 158 19.65 21.67 33.16
C ARG A 158 18.88 20.34 33.14
N GLY A 159 19.38 19.40 32.35
CA GLY A 159 18.83 18.04 32.30
C GLY A 159 19.01 17.30 33.62
N GLY A 160 18.04 16.43 33.95
CA GLY A 160 18.17 15.41 34.99
C GLY A 160 16.89 15.15 35.81
N ARG A 161 16.19 14.06 35.44
CA ARG A 161 15.51 13.06 36.30
C ARG A 161 14.77 13.54 37.57
N ALA A 162 13.43 13.47 37.53
CA ALA A 162 12.47 13.03 38.58
C ALA A 162 11.11 13.68 38.27
N GLY A 163 9.94 13.04 38.26
CA GLY A 163 9.57 11.70 38.67
C GLY A 163 8.31 11.26 37.93
N ASN A 164 8.23 9.95 37.83
CA ASN A 164 7.22 9.13 37.20
C ASN A 164 5.87 9.23 37.94
N ALA A 165 4.82 9.72 37.27
CA ALA A 165 3.43 9.31 37.50
C ALA A 165 2.55 9.87 36.36
N ASN A 166 1.83 8.98 35.67
CA ASN A 166 0.68 9.28 34.79
C ASN A 166 0.88 9.73 33.33
N THR A 167 2.02 9.47 32.68
CA THR A 167 2.14 9.60 31.20
C THR A 167 2.08 8.28 30.44
N GLY A 168 1.76 7.16 31.10
CA GLY A 168 1.64 5.83 30.47
C GLY A 168 0.32 5.59 29.71
N ALA A 169 -0.78 6.24 30.09
CA ALA A 169 -2.10 5.92 29.52
C ALA A 169 -2.50 6.77 28.29
N ARG A 170 -1.74 7.83 27.95
CA ARG A 170 -2.06 8.71 26.81
C ARG A 170 -1.24 8.47 25.55
N ARG A 171 -0.23 7.61 25.60
CA ARG A 171 0.59 7.23 24.43
C ARG A 171 0.21 5.88 23.81
N TRP A 172 -0.71 5.16 24.43
CA TRP A 172 -1.16 3.86 23.93
C TRP A 172 -2.27 4.02 22.88
N ASN A 173 -3.17 5.00 23.05
CA ASN A 173 -4.23 5.25 22.07
C ASN A 173 -3.76 5.94 20.78
N ASP A 174 -2.67 6.72 20.80
CA ASP A 174 -2.11 7.29 19.55
C ASP A 174 -1.32 6.26 18.71
N ARG A 175 -0.90 5.13 19.31
CA ARG A 175 -0.24 4.03 18.57
C ARG A 175 -1.22 3.10 17.86
N ASN A 176 -2.52 3.22 18.17
CA ASN A 176 -3.59 2.39 17.64
C ASN A 176 -4.53 3.18 16.70
N HIS A 177 -4.00 4.16 15.96
CA HIS A 177 -4.51 4.32 14.60
C HIS A 177 -4.23 2.99 13.93
N HIS A 178 -5.23 2.12 13.89
CA HIS A 178 -5.19 0.92 13.08
C HIS A 178 -4.73 1.41 11.72
N LYS A 179 -3.56 0.95 11.30
CA LYS A 179 -2.99 1.34 10.02
C LYS A 179 -4.02 0.83 9.02
N ASN A 180 -4.90 1.71 8.52
CA ASN A 180 -5.90 1.41 7.49
C ASN A 180 -5.12 1.02 6.24
N ARG A 181 -4.68 -0.22 6.22
CA ARG A 181 -3.97 -0.85 5.11
C ARG A 181 -5.02 -1.67 4.41
N GLN A 182 -5.29 -1.28 3.18
CA GLN A 182 -6.33 -1.88 2.36
C GLN A 182 -5.80 -3.17 1.75
N TYR A 183 -6.68 -4.17 1.63
CA TYR A 183 -6.41 -5.35 0.83
C TYR A 183 -6.28 -4.93 -0.64
N SER A 184 -5.42 -5.62 -1.39
CA SER A 184 -5.28 -5.39 -2.83
C SER A 184 -6.51 -5.84 -3.62
N VAL A 185 -7.25 -6.81 -3.07
CA VAL A 185 -8.54 -7.27 -3.58
C VAL A 185 -9.45 -7.66 -2.41
N GLN A 186 -10.75 -7.42 -2.56
CA GLN A 186 -11.74 -7.84 -1.58
C GLN A 186 -11.93 -9.36 -1.68
N VAL A 187 -11.74 -10.06 -0.56
CA VAL A 187 -11.93 -11.51 -0.48
C VAL A 187 -13.43 -11.79 -0.49
N GLN A 188 -13.89 -12.55 -1.48
CA GLN A 188 -15.30 -12.93 -1.58
C GLN A 188 -15.61 -14.19 -0.75
N PRO A 189 -16.85 -14.34 -0.23
CA PRO A 189 -17.26 -15.52 0.55
C PRO A 189 -17.17 -16.84 -0.21
N GLU A 190 -17.32 -16.81 -1.53
CA GLU A 190 -17.18 -17.96 -2.44
C GLU A 190 -15.74 -18.48 -2.59
N TRP A 191 -14.72 -17.69 -2.22
CA TRP A 191 -13.33 -18.11 -2.39
C TRP A 191 -12.93 -19.14 -1.35
N THR A 192 -12.37 -20.25 -1.80
CA THR A 192 -11.95 -21.33 -0.90
C THR A 192 -10.52 -21.12 -0.44
N LEU A 193 -10.31 -20.96 0.87
CA LEU A 193 -8.97 -20.83 1.45
C LEU A 193 -8.27 -22.19 1.53
N HIS A 194 -7.10 -22.32 0.90
CA HIS A 194 -6.29 -23.55 0.89
C HIS A 194 -5.18 -23.57 1.92
N ASP A 195 -4.42 -22.47 2.03
CA ASP A 195 -3.24 -22.42 2.90
C ASP A 195 -2.99 -20.99 3.39
N ARG A 196 -2.36 -20.87 4.56
CA ARG A 196 -1.90 -19.62 5.17
C ARG A 196 -0.49 -19.81 5.69
N ILE A 197 0.43 -19.02 5.13
CA ILE A 197 1.84 -19.08 5.48
C ILE A 197 2.27 -17.77 6.10
N GLU A 198 2.86 -17.86 7.29
CA GLU A 198 3.58 -16.75 7.87
C GLU A 198 4.87 -16.49 7.07
N LEU A 199 5.06 -15.25 6.61
CA LEU A 199 6.20 -14.86 5.77
C LEU A 199 7.57 -15.13 6.45
N THR A 200 7.62 -15.17 7.77
CA THR A 200 8.85 -15.50 8.52
C THR A 200 9.32 -16.93 8.26
N ARG A 201 8.39 -17.87 7.96
CA ARG A 201 8.71 -19.27 7.63
C ARG A 201 9.42 -19.38 6.29
N LEU A 202 9.14 -18.45 5.37
CA LEU A 202 9.73 -18.44 4.02
C LEU A 202 11.26 -18.24 4.03
N ASN A 203 11.80 -17.64 5.09
CA ASN A 203 13.25 -17.42 5.27
C ASN A 203 14.05 -18.73 5.38
N LYS A 204 13.40 -19.88 5.62
CA LYS A 204 14.06 -21.18 5.75
C LYS A 204 14.28 -21.87 4.40
N HIS A 205 13.59 -21.46 3.34
CA HIS A 205 13.73 -22.09 2.03
C HIS A 205 14.96 -21.54 1.33
N ILE A 206 15.82 -22.41 0.83
CA ILE A 206 17.06 -22.04 0.13
C ILE A 206 17.21 -22.97 -1.07
N LEU A 207 17.49 -22.39 -2.24
CA LEU A 207 17.80 -23.12 -3.47
C LEU A 207 19.02 -22.45 -4.15
N PRO A 208 20.22 -23.02 -4.00
CA PRO A 208 21.42 -22.48 -4.62
C PRO A 208 21.56 -22.88 -6.09
N ASN A 209 22.46 -22.19 -6.81
CA ASN A 209 22.92 -22.54 -8.16
C ASN A 209 21.84 -22.56 -9.26
N VAL A 210 20.86 -21.64 -9.18
CA VAL A 210 19.88 -21.46 -10.26
C VAL A 210 20.44 -20.48 -11.29
N GLU A 211 20.70 -20.97 -12.49
CA GLU A 211 21.16 -20.17 -13.63
C GLU A 211 20.10 -20.08 -14.73
N GLY A 212 19.93 -18.88 -15.28
CA GLY A 212 19.03 -18.65 -16.41
C GLY A 212 19.72 -18.88 -17.74
N LYS A 213 19.05 -19.57 -18.66
CA LYS A 213 19.49 -19.77 -20.05
C LYS A 213 18.57 -19.01 -20.98
N ASP A 214 19.13 -18.20 -21.87
CA ASP A 214 18.36 -17.53 -22.92
C ASP A 214 17.77 -18.57 -23.88
N ILE A 215 16.48 -18.44 -24.19
CA ILE A 215 15.82 -19.27 -25.18
C ILE A 215 16.19 -18.70 -26.57
N LYS A 216 16.83 -19.52 -27.40
CA LYS A 216 17.33 -19.13 -28.72
C LYS A 216 16.20 -18.60 -29.60
N GLY A 217 16.42 -17.50 -30.31
CA GLY A 217 15.38 -16.92 -31.18
C GLY A 217 14.34 -16.07 -30.46
N HIS A 218 14.36 -16.02 -29.11
CA HIS A 218 13.36 -15.27 -28.32
C HIS A 218 13.99 -14.07 -27.60
N CYS A 219 14.66 -13.22 -28.37
CA CYS A 219 15.13 -11.90 -27.95
C CYS A 219 14.50 -10.83 -28.84
N TYR A 220 13.77 -9.89 -28.25
CA TYR A 220 12.91 -8.94 -28.96
C TYR A 220 13.22 -7.49 -28.60
N GLY A 221 13.05 -6.59 -29.57
CA GLY A 221 13.14 -5.16 -29.39
C GLY A 221 14.52 -4.56 -29.70
N SER A 222 14.66 -3.27 -29.40
CA SER A 222 15.90 -2.53 -29.59
C SER A 222 16.19 -1.65 -28.39
N LEU A 223 17.48 -1.41 -28.13
CA LEU A 223 17.98 -0.68 -26.97
C LEU A 223 18.82 0.51 -27.41
N HIS A 224 18.57 1.66 -26.79
CA HIS A 224 19.45 2.81 -26.93
C HIS A 224 20.67 2.69 -26.03
N TYR A 225 21.73 3.41 -26.40
CA TYR A 225 22.94 3.49 -25.59
C TYR A 225 22.75 4.45 -24.42
N TYR A 226 23.22 4.04 -23.24
CA TYR A 226 23.22 4.87 -22.05
C TYR A 226 24.17 6.06 -22.19
N ASP A 227 23.71 7.25 -21.79
CA ASP A 227 24.55 8.44 -21.78
C ASP A 227 25.42 8.49 -20.51
N LYS A 228 26.69 8.11 -20.66
CA LYS A 228 27.71 8.21 -19.59
C LYS A 228 27.94 9.63 -19.09
N SER A 229 27.49 10.67 -19.79
CA SER A 229 27.54 12.05 -19.28
C SER A 229 26.71 12.23 -18.00
N VAL A 230 25.61 11.46 -17.87
CA VAL A 230 24.67 11.48 -16.74
C VAL A 230 25.35 11.06 -15.44
N ASP A 231 26.36 10.19 -15.50
CA ASP A 231 27.13 9.77 -14.31
C ASP A 231 27.93 10.93 -13.67
N ARG A 232 28.13 12.04 -14.38
CA ARG A 232 28.77 13.26 -13.85
C ARG A 232 27.79 14.22 -13.15
N ILE A 233 26.51 13.89 -13.10
CA ILE A 233 25.50 14.69 -12.40
C ILE A 233 25.70 14.53 -10.88
N THR A 234 25.84 15.66 -10.21
CA THR A 234 25.93 15.77 -8.75
C THR A 234 24.86 16.71 -8.24
N VAL A 235 24.69 16.75 -6.92
CA VAL A 235 23.73 17.65 -6.25
C VAL A 235 24.00 19.14 -6.55
N LYS A 236 25.23 19.51 -6.96
CA LYS A 236 25.59 20.89 -7.31
C LYS A 236 25.28 21.25 -8.76
N ASN A 237 25.23 20.26 -9.64
CA ASN A 237 24.93 20.39 -11.08
C ASN A 237 23.75 19.48 -11.43
N ALA A 238 22.67 19.60 -10.67
CA ALA A 238 21.45 18.85 -10.90
C ALA A 238 20.84 19.22 -12.26
N VAL A 239 20.22 18.23 -12.91
CA VAL A 239 19.58 18.39 -14.22
C VAL A 239 18.07 18.20 -14.06
N ASN A 240 17.25 19.06 -14.68
CA ASN A 240 15.80 18.91 -14.61
C ASN A 240 15.36 17.59 -15.27
N LEU A 241 14.46 16.87 -14.60
CA LEU A 241 13.80 15.71 -15.20
C LEU A 241 12.85 16.22 -16.28
N GLN A 242 12.99 15.69 -17.49
CA GLN A 242 12.16 16.05 -18.64
C GLN A 242 10.98 15.09 -18.74
N VAL A 243 9.86 15.59 -19.26
CA VAL A 243 8.73 14.74 -19.61
C VAL A 243 9.06 14.07 -20.94
N CYS A 244 9.27 12.77 -20.92
CA CYS A 244 9.55 11.97 -22.10
C CYS A 244 8.26 11.24 -22.51
N GLY A 245 7.77 11.48 -23.72
CA GLY A 245 6.66 10.71 -24.27
C GLY A 245 7.07 9.28 -24.64
N GLY A 246 6.08 8.45 -24.97
CA GLY A 246 6.25 7.09 -25.49
C GLY A 246 5.56 6.03 -24.63
N ALA A 247 5.63 4.78 -25.07
CA ALA A 247 4.88 3.68 -24.48
C ALA A 247 5.77 2.79 -23.58
N PHE A 248 5.15 2.17 -22.59
CA PHE A 248 5.74 1.13 -21.76
C PHE A 248 4.91 -0.13 -21.88
N CYS A 249 5.55 -1.28 -22.03
CA CYS A 249 4.85 -2.55 -22.07
C CYS A 249 4.32 -2.89 -20.68
N ASN A 250 3.02 -3.15 -20.58
CA ASN A 250 2.37 -3.62 -19.36
C ASN A 250 1.68 -5.00 -19.52
N VAL A 251 1.93 -5.66 -20.65
CA VAL A 251 1.28 -6.93 -21.03
C VAL A 251 1.48 -7.98 -19.94
N SER A 252 0.40 -8.69 -19.59
CA SER A 252 0.38 -9.75 -18.58
C SER A 252 1.12 -11.01 -19.06
N THR A 253 1.11 -12.09 -18.28
CA THR A 253 1.72 -13.36 -18.70
C THR A 253 0.82 -14.10 -19.70
N THR A 254 -0.51 -14.05 -19.52
CA THR A 254 -1.45 -14.77 -20.39
C THR A 254 -1.69 -14.04 -21.70
N ASP A 255 -1.59 -12.71 -21.71
CA ASP A 255 -1.80 -11.89 -22.92
C ASP A 255 -0.53 -11.79 -23.78
N ASP A 256 0.53 -12.51 -23.41
CA ASP A 256 1.81 -12.52 -24.10
C ASP A 256 1.83 -13.64 -25.18
N PRO A 257 1.81 -13.29 -26.48
CA PRO A 257 1.76 -14.29 -27.55
C PRO A 257 3.04 -15.13 -27.63
N VAL A 258 4.18 -14.62 -27.17
CA VAL A 258 5.42 -15.39 -27.14
C VAL A 258 5.39 -16.40 -25.99
N MET A 259 4.82 -16.03 -24.84
CA MET A 259 4.59 -17.00 -23.75
C MET A 259 3.64 -18.12 -24.19
N GLU A 260 2.59 -17.79 -24.94
CA GLU A 260 1.68 -18.79 -25.50
C GLU A 260 2.42 -19.75 -26.44
N GLN A 261 3.21 -19.23 -27.38
CA GLN A 261 4.05 -20.04 -28.28
C GLN A 261 5.00 -20.96 -27.51
N LEU A 262 5.74 -20.40 -26.55
CA LEU A 262 6.68 -21.17 -25.71
C LEU A 262 5.98 -22.23 -24.86
N ALA A 263 4.74 -21.96 -24.44
CA ALA A 263 3.91 -22.94 -23.77
C ALA A 263 3.51 -24.07 -24.72
N GLN A 264 3.07 -23.78 -25.94
CA GLN A 264 2.72 -24.80 -26.94
C GLN A 264 3.94 -25.67 -27.33
N GLU A 265 5.12 -25.06 -27.43
CA GLU A 265 6.40 -25.76 -27.68
C GLU A 265 6.93 -26.57 -26.48
N ASN A 266 6.24 -26.54 -25.34
CA ASN A 266 6.64 -27.19 -24.10
C ASN A 266 8.02 -26.76 -23.58
N ALA A 267 8.41 -25.50 -23.83
CA ALA A 267 9.67 -24.93 -23.34
C ALA A 267 9.75 -24.92 -21.80
N GLY A 268 8.61 -24.86 -21.11
CA GLY A 268 8.51 -24.91 -19.65
C GLY A 268 7.18 -25.45 -19.17
N ASN A 269 7.04 -25.54 -17.84
CA ASN A 269 5.78 -25.83 -17.16
C ASN A 269 5.36 -24.73 -16.19
N VAL A 270 6.18 -23.70 -15.99
CA VAL A 270 5.79 -22.49 -15.27
C VAL A 270 6.13 -21.28 -16.11
N PHE A 271 5.19 -20.34 -16.26
CA PHE A 271 5.35 -19.15 -17.09
C PHE A 271 5.02 -17.91 -16.25
N ALA A 272 5.87 -16.88 -16.34
CA ALA A 272 5.70 -15.63 -15.59
C ALA A 272 6.49 -14.47 -16.21
N THR A 273 6.21 -13.24 -15.77
CA THR A 273 7.07 -12.08 -16.00
C THR A 273 8.02 -11.85 -14.84
N ASP A 274 9.15 -11.18 -15.09
CA ASP A 274 10.15 -10.83 -14.08
C ASP A 274 9.58 -10.05 -12.88
N THR A 275 8.59 -9.19 -13.12
CA THR A 275 7.95 -8.37 -12.09
C THR A 275 7.10 -9.20 -11.14
N ILE A 276 6.37 -10.18 -11.67
CA ILE A 276 5.62 -11.16 -10.88
C ILE A 276 6.59 -12.02 -10.06
N LEU A 277 7.61 -12.57 -10.69
CA LEU A 277 8.61 -13.40 -10.00
C LEU A 277 9.35 -12.62 -8.90
N ALA A 278 9.77 -11.39 -9.18
CA ALA A 278 10.45 -10.53 -8.23
C ALA A 278 9.57 -10.23 -7.00
N THR A 279 8.26 -10.09 -7.20
CA THR A 279 7.27 -9.89 -6.12
C THR A 279 7.17 -11.13 -5.22
N LEU A 280 7.09 -12.33 -5.81
CA LEU A 280 7.05 -13.60 -5.08
C LEU A 280 8.36 -13.87 -4.31
N MET A 281 9.49 -13.69 -5.00
CA MET A 281 10.84 -13.88 -4.47
C MET A 281 11.18 -12.96 -3.29
N ALA A 282 10.69 -11.71 -3.32
CA ALA A 282 10.90 -10.72 -2.27
C ALA A 282 9.71 -10.57 -1.29
N SER A 283 8.75 -11.50 -1.33
CA SER A 283 7.50 -11.43 -0.56
C SER A 283 7.71 -11.20 0.95
N ASN A 284 8.79 -11.73 1.53
CA ASN A 284 9.15 -11.54 2.94
C ASN A 284 9.45 -10.09 3.35
N ARG A 285 9.68 -9.19 2.39
CA ARG A 285 9.92 -7.75 2.63
C ARG A 285 8.68 -6.89 2.42
N SER A 286 7.61 -7.46 1.87
CA SER A 286 6.38 -6.72 1.57
C SER A 286 5.60 -6.34 2.85
N VAL A 287 5.04 -5.15 2.84
CA VAL A 287 4.19 -4.62 3.90
C VAL A 287 2.79 -4.37 3.37
N TYR A 288 2.67 -3.70 2.22
CA TYR A 288 1.39 -3.48 1.55
C TYR A 288 0.86 -4.79 0.96
N SER A 289 -0.46 -4.84 0.79
CA SER A 289 -1.14 -5.98 0.18
C SER A 289 -0.89 -5.99 -1.33
N TRP A 290 -0.71 -7.19 -1.87
CA TRP A 290 -0.59 -7.47 -3.29
C TRP A 290 -1.19 -8.85 -3.54
N ASP A 291 -1.60 -9.08 -4.78
CA ASP A 291 -2.16 -10.35 -5.21
C ASP A 291 -1.63 -10.77 -6.58
N ILE A 292 -1.46 -12.08 -6.75
CA ILE A 292 -0.95 -12.72 -7.97
C ILE A 292 -1.85 -13.91 -8.27
N ILE A 293 -2.35 -13.97 -9.50
CA ILE A 293 -3.15 -15.07 -10.01
C ILE A 293 -2.22 -16.23 -10.39
N ALA A 294 -2.60 -17.43 -10.01
CA ALA A 294 -1.94 -18.67 -10.37
C ALA A 294 -2.94 -19.53 -11.13
N HIS A 295 -2.84 -19.57 -12.45
CA HIS A 295 -3.73 -20.34 -13.31
C HIS A 295 -3.06 -21.64 -13.72
N ARG A 296 -3.58 -22.77 -13.22
CA ARG A 296 -3.07 -24.10 -13.56
C ARG A 296 -3.93 -24.72 -14.67
N ILE A 297 -3.33 -24.93 -15.84
CA ILE A 297 -3.95 -25.60 -16.99
C ILE A 297 -3.19 -26.90 -17.25
N GLY A 298 -3.80 -28.04 -16.93
CA GLY A 298 -3.13 -29.34 -17.01
C GLY A 298 -1.89 -29.41 -16.11
N ASP A 299 -0.72 -29.60 -16.71
CA ASP A 299 0.59 -29.66 -16.05
C ASP A 299 1.35 -28.32 -16.07
N LYS A 300 0.76 -27.26 -16.65
CA LYS A 300 1.36 -25.93 -16.78
C LYS A 300 0.74 -24.96 -15.78
N LEU A 301 1.57 -24.07 -15.25
CA LEU A 301 1.19 -23.00 -14.34
C LEU A 301 1.55 -21.65 -14.95
N PHE A 302 0.56 -20.79 -15.10
CA PHE A 302 0.73 -19.40 -15.51
C PHE A 302 0.58 -18.53 -14.28
N LEU A 303 1.63 -17.79 -13.93
CA LEU A 303 1.59 -16.81 -12.86
C LEU A 303 1.33 -15.44 -13.49
N ASP A 304 0.25 -14.83 -13.08
CA ASP A 304 -0.29 -13.66 -13.74
C ASP A 304 -0.73 -12.57 -12.78
N LYS A 305 -0.95 -11.38 -13.32
CA LYS A 305 -1.34 -10.18 -12.57
C LYS A 305 -2.70 -9.69 -13.11
N ARG A 306 -3.59 -9.23 -12.24
CA ARG A 306 -4.89 -8.69 -12.64
C ARG A 306 -4.75 -7.46 -13.53
N ASP A 307 -5.56 -7.36 -14.58
CA ASP A 307 -5.86 -6.06 -15.14
C ASP A 307 -6.80 -5.33 -14.18
N SER A 308 -6.32 -4.23 -13.61
CA SER A 308 -7.07 -3.51 -12.58
C SER A 308 -7.81 -2.30 -13.13
N GLY A 309 -7.68 -1.99 -14.43
CA GLY A 309 -8.29 -0.82 -15.11
C GLY A 309 -7.90 0.57 -14.56
N GLY A 310 -7.32 0.63 -13.35
CA GLY A 310 -7.03 1.83 -12.59
C GLY A 310 -5.59 1.87 -12.06
N PHE A 311 -5.35 2.79 -11.11
CA PHE A 311 -4.03 3.28 -10.72
C PHE A 311 -3.03 2.19 -10.27
N SER A 312 -2.28 1.63 -11.23
CA SER A 312 -1.23 0.61 -11.10
C SER A 312 -1.63 -0.64 -10.29
N ASN A 313 -1.65 -1.80 -10.94
CA ASN A 313 -1.70 -3.08 -10.24
C ASN A 313 -0.67 -3.08 -9.07
N PRO A 314 -1.03 -3.52 -7.85
CA PRO A 314 -0.12 -3.56 -6.70
C PRO A 314 1.22 -4.24 -6.94
N VAL A 315 1.28 -5.17 -7.89
CA VAL A 315 2.50 -5.85 -8.34
C VAL A 315 3.44 -4.88 -9.09
N ASP A 316 2.89 -4.02 -9.94
CA ASP A 316 3.62 -3.04 -10.75
C ASP A 316 3.87 -1.71 -10.00
N ALA A 317 3.07 -1.43 -8.98
CA ALA A 317 3.15 -0.19 -8.20
C ALA A 317 4.56 0.03 -7.60
N LEU A 318 5.11 1.23 -7.83
CA LEU A 318 6.39 1.66 -7.26
C LEU A 318 6.16 2.34 -5.92
N THR A 319 5.92 1.53 -4.89
CA THR A 319 5.62 1.99 -3.53
C THR A 319 6.73 2.91 -2.97
N VAL A 320 6.35 3.90 -2.17
CA VAL A 320 7.27 4.89 -1.59
C VAL A 320 7.19 4.84 -0.07
N SER A 321 8.33 4.62 0.59
CA SER A 321 8.45 4.56 2.05
C SER A 321 7.58 3.48 2.71
N GLU A 322 7.27 2.42 1.98
CA GLU A 322 6.43 1.28 2.42
C GLU A 322 6.99 0.61 3.69
N THR A 323 8.30 0.38 3.76
CA THR A 323 8.95 -0.34 4.87
C THR A 323 9.50 0.61 5.93
N SER A 324 9.13 1.89 5.86
CA SER A 324 9.48 2.87 6.88
C SER A 324 8.75 2.58 8.19
N VAL A 325 9.20 3.20 9.28
CA VAL A 325 8.57 3.04 10.61
C VAL A 325 7.13 3.56 10.60
N GLU A 326 6.90 4.64 9.85
CA GLU A 326 5.61 5.30 9.66
C GLU A 326 5.34 5.46 8.16
N PRO A 327 4.82 4.41 7.50
CA PRO A 327 4.51 4.46 6.06
C PRO A 327 3.45 5.51 5.75
N PRO A 328 3.48 6.11 4.54
CA PRO A 328 2.40 6.99 4.08
C PRO A 328 1.05 6.27 4.14
N LEU A 329 0.01 7.01 4.56
CA LEU A 329 -1.36 6.52 4.57
C LEU A 329 -1.95 6.62 3.15
N PHE A 330 -2.84 5.69 2.80
CA PHE A 330 -3.50 5.69 1.49
C PHE A 330 -4.48 6.85 1.33
N ASP A 331 -5.21 7.20 2.39
CA ASP A 331 -6.29 8.21 2.35
C ASP A 331 -5.85 9.56 2.99
N ALA A 332 -4.54 9.82 3.08
CA ALA A 332 -4.06 11.12 3.58
C ALA A 332 -4.41 12.25 2.60
N PRO A 333 -4.88 13.41 3.08
CA PRO A 333 -5.13 14.55 2.20
C PRO A 333 -3.82 15.12 1.64
N GLY A 334 -3.83 15.43 0.35
CA GLY A 334 -2.72 16.08 -0.37
C GLY A 334 -1.73 15.10 -1.01
N ILE A 335 -0.72 15.65 -1.68
CA ILE A 335 0.20 14.97 -2.62
C ILE A 335 1.17 13.93 -2.01
N ASN A 336 1.04 13.64 -0.72
CA ASN A 336 1.96 12.76 0.02
C ASN A 336 1.25 11.52 0.58
N ASN A 337 0.08 11.18 0.04
CA ASN A 337 -0.54 9.88 0.31
C ASN A 337 0.14 8.77 -0.51
N ALA A 338 -0.05 7.51 -0.08
CA ALA A 338 0.64 6.38 -0.68
C ALA A 338 0.33 6.21 -2.19
N ARG A 339 -0.90 6.52 -2.62
CA ARG A 339 -1.34 6.38 -4.02
C ARG A 339 -0.66 7.42 -4.91
N ASP A 340 -0.74 8.70 -4.52
CA ASP A 340 -0.15 9.83 -5.25
C ASP A 340 1.38 9.75 -5.31
N LEU A 341 2.01 9.22 -4.25
CA LEU A 341 3.45 9.01 -4.24
C LEU A 341 3.85 7.84 -5.17
N ALA A 342 3.05 6.77 -5.24
CA ALA A 342 3.33 5.65 -6.14
C ALA A 342 3.17 6.06 -7.61
N THR A 343 2.16 6.86 -7.94
CA THR A 343 1.98 7.45 -9.27
C THR A 343 3.12 8.38 -9.65
N GLU A 344 3.50 9.29 -8.75
CA GLU A 344 4.64 10.15 -8.98
C GLU A 344 5.93 9.35 -9.17
N ALA A 345 6.15 8.30 -8.37
CA ALA A 345 7.33 7.45 -8.50
C ALA A 345 7.35 6.70 -9.85
N LEU A 346 6.21 6.21 -10.32
CA LEU A 346 6.07 5.61 -11.65
C LEU A 346 6.42 6.61 -12.74
N TYR A 347 5.84 7.81 -12.67
CA TYR A 347 6.13 8.91 -13.59
C TYR A 347 7.62 9.27 -13.61
N ILE A 348 8.26 9.40 -12.44
CA ILE A 348 9.69 9.67 -12.32
C ILE A 348 10.50 8.54 -12.97
N ASN A 349 10.18 7.29 -12.66
CA ASN A 349 10.92 6.13 -13.15
C ASN A 349 10.86 6.01 -14.67
N GLN A 350 9.67 6.18 -15.25
CA GLN A 350 9.44 6.15 -16.69
C GLN A 350 10.22 7.26 -17.43
N ASN A 351 10.12 8.50 -16.97
CA ASN A 351 10.83 9.62 -17.57
C ASN A 351 12.35 9.50 -17.41
N PHE A 352 12.81 9.10 -16.23
CA PHE A 352 14.24 8.94 -15.97
C PHE A 352 14.85 7.87 -16.88
N ARG A 353 14.20 6.70 -17.03
CA ARG A 353 14.65 5.62 -17.92
C ARG A 353 14.90 6.11 -19.35
N ARG A 354 14.03 6.97 -19.88
CA ARG A 354 14.12 7.50 -21.25
C ARG A 354 15.08 8.68 -21.39
N GLN A 355 15.18 9.55 -20.38
CA GLN A 355 16.01 10.76 -20.45
C GLN A 355 17.51 10.46 -20.46
N VAL A 356 17.92 9.37 -19.80
CA VAL A 356 19.35 9.01 -19.67
C VAL A 356 19.93 8.25 -20.86
N LEU A 357 19.19 8.16 -21.98
CA LEU A 357 19.58 7.44 -23.18
C LEU A 357 19.97 8.40 -24.30
N LYS A 358 20.97 8.00 -25.08
CA LYS A 358 21.40 8.71 -26.29
C LYS A 358 20.54 8.29 -27.47
N ARG A 359 19.87 9.28 -28.08
CA ARG A 359 19.11 9.11 -29.33
C ARG A 359 19.87 9.52 -30.59
N THR A 360 21.11 9.98 -30.43
CA THR A 360 22.00 10.34 -31.55
C THR A 360 22.75 9.15 -32.13
N GLU A 361 22.93 8.08 -31.34
CA GLU A 361 23.64 6.87 -31.72
C GLU A 361 22.66 5.80 -32.23
N LYS A 362 23.14 4.92 -33.12
CA LYS A 362 22.34 3.81 -33.66
C LYS A 362 21.99 2.84 -32.52
N ALA A 363 20.71 2.53 -32.38
CA ALA A 363 20.24 1.57 -31.38
C ALA A 363 20.84 0.17 -31.60
N TYR A 364 21.08 -0.54 -30.50
CA TYR A 364 21.39 -1.97 -30.50
C TYR A 364 20.11 -2.75 -30.77
N LYS A 365 20.12 -3.66 -31.75
CA LYS A 365 18.96 -4.44 -32.15
C LYS A 365 19.16 -5.90 -31.75
N PHE A 366 18.15 -6.52 -31.18
CA PHE A 366 18.12 -7.96 -30.97
C PHE A 366 17.81 -8.71 -32.26
N GLU A 367 17.81 -10.04 -32.19
CA GLU A 367 17.49 -10.94 -33.31
C GLU A 367 16.14 -10.59 -33.94
N ASN A 368 15.12 -10.35 -33.10
CA ASN A 368 13.82 -9.86 -33.53
C ASN A 368 13.67 -8.39 -33.14
N GLU A 369 13.67 -7.49 -34.12
CA GLU A 369 13.47 -6.05 -33.83
C GLU A 369 12.03 -5.74 -33.39
N THR A 370 11.05 -6.41 -34.00
CA THR A 370 9.63 -6.21 -33.71
C THR A 370 9.25 -6.87 -32.39
N ILE A 371 8.55 -6.13 -31.54
CA ILE A 371 8.01 -6.64 -30.28
C ILE A 371 6.63 -7.23 -30.57
N LEU A 372 6.51 -8.55 -30.54
CA LEU A 372 5.25 -9.27 -30.84
C LEU A 372 4.16 -9.06 -29.77
N LEU A 373 4.53 -8.52 -28.60
CA LEU A 373 3.65 -8.33 -27.44
C LEU A 373 2.51 -7.33 -27.68
N ALA A 374 2.60 -6.50 -28.72
CA ALA A 374 1.71 -5.36 -28.90
C ALA A 374 1.44 -5.07 -30.39
N GLU A 375 1.35 -6.10 -31.24
CA GLU A 375 1.17 -5.94 -32.69
C GLU A 375 -0.06 -5.11 -33.08
N ASN A 376 -1.09 -5.09 -32.22
CA ASN A 376 -2.33 -4.34 -32.44
C ASN A 376 -2.29 -2.89 -31.89
N ASP A 377 -1.23 -2.50 -31.17
CA ASP A 377 -1.10 -1.14 -30.62
C ASP A 377 -0.06 -0.33 -31.41
N PRO A 378 -0.44 0.77 -32.09
CA PRO A 378 0.52 1.65 -32.76
C PRO A 378 1.57 2.23 -31.79
N ALA A 379 1.28 2.28 -30.49
CA ALA A 379 2.22 2.69 -29.44
C ALA A 379 3.34 1.66 -29.20
N ALA A 380 3.18 0.41 -29.62
CA ALA A 380 4.20 -0.65 -29.54
C ALA A 380 5.52 -0.26 -30.21
N LYS A 381 5.45 0.52 -31.29
CA LYS A 381 6.62 1.05 -32.02
C LYS A 381 7.45 2.04 -31.19
N ASN A 382 6.87 2.58 -30.11
CA ASN A 382 7.51 3.57 -29.23
C ASN A 382 8.03 2.95 -27.92
N ILE A 383 8.00 1.61 -27.79
CA ILE A 383 8.57 0.88 -26.67
C ILE A 383 10.09 0.84 -26.86
N GLU A 384 10.81 1.49 -25.95
CA GLU A 384 12.30 1.58 -25.95
C GLU A 384 12.94 0.54 -25.01
N THR A 385 12.20 -0.51 -24.64
CA THR A 385 12.67 -1.63 -23.82
C THR A 385 12.79 -2.89 -24.65
N ALA A 386 13.74 -3.75 -24.32
CA ALA A 386 13.90 -5.04 -24.97
C ALA A 386 13.55 -6.18 -24.02
N PHE A 387 13.07 -7.28 -24.61
CA PHE A 387 12.61 -8.46 -23.89
C PHE A 387 13.44 -9.68 -24.24
N LYS A 388 13.83 -10.44 -23.22
CA LYS A 388 14.46 -11.75 -23.37
C LYS A 388 13.63 -12.79 -22.63
N TYR A 389 13.39 -13.92 -23.29
CA TYR A 389 12.75 -15.07 -22.66
C TYR A 389 13.84 -16.03 -22.17
N ARG A 390 13.81 -16.31 -20.87
CA ARG A 390 14.84 -17.09 -20.18
C ARG A 390 14.21 -18.28 -19.48
N GLN A 391 14.88 -19.42 -19.57
CA GLN A 391 14.49 -20.65 -18.90
C GLN A 391 15.36 -20.87 -17.66
N PHE A 392 14.74 -21.26 -16.55
CA PHE A 392 15.38 -21.58 -15.28
C PHE A 392 14.95 -22.96 -14.81
N ASN A 393 15.89 -23.74 -14.28
CA ASN A 393 15.59 -25.00 -13.60
C ASN A 393 15.48 -24.72 -12.09
N VAL A 394 14.26 -24.80 -11.55
CA VAL A 394 13.94 -24.42 -10.16
C VAL A 394 13.85 -25.68 -9.27
N GLY A 395 14.47 -26.78 -9.69
CA GLY A 395 14.48 -28.04 -8.96
C GLY A 395 13.17 -28.80 -9.17
N LYS A 396 12.59 -29.32 -8.08
CA LYS A 396 11.40 -30.17 -8.13
C LYS A 396 10.29 -29.66 -7.21
N ASP A 397 9.05 -29.91 -7.60
CA ASP A 397 7.86 -29.61 -6.81
C ASP A 397 7.68 -30.58 -5.61
N PHE A 398 6.56 -30.46 -4.89
CA PHE A 398 6.24 -31.38 -3.78
C PHE A 398 5.92 -32.82 -4.23
N SER A 399 5.60 -33.00 -5.51
CA SER A 399 5.30 -34.29 -6.13
C SER A 399 6.51 -34.88 -6.86
N ASP A 400 7.71 -34.32 -6.65
CA ASP A 400 8.98 -34.71 -7.28
C ASP A 400 9.05 -34.49 -8.82
N ASN A 401 8.16 -33.66 -9.38
CA ASN A 401 8.21 -33.26 -10.79
C ASN A 401 9.18 -32.08 -11.00
N PRO A 402 9.95 -32.06 -12.10
CA PRO A 402 10.87 -30.96 -12.39
C PRO A 402 10.13 -29.67 -12.72
N ILE A 403 10.59 -28.54 -12.16
CA ILE A 403 10.06 -27.20 -12.42
C ILE A 403 10.99 -26.51 -13.44
N ARG A 404 10.48 -26.32 -14.66
CA ARG A 404 11.11 -25.55 -15.76
C ARG A 404 10.36 -24.24 -15.91
N LEU A 405 10.90 -23.19 -15.29
CA LEU A 405 10.34 -21.86 -15.29
C LEU A 405 10.80 -21.09 -16.53
N VAL A 406 9.85 -20.52 -17.28
CA VAL A 406 10.09 -19.58 -18.37
C VAL A 406 9.69 -18.19 -17.89
N CYS A 407 10.60 -17.24 -18.03
CA CYS A 407 10.42 -15.87 -17.59
C CYS A 407 10.64 -14.89 -18.75
N ARG A 408 9.71 -13.95 -18.93
CA ARG A 408 9.97 -12.74 -19.73
C ARG A 408 10.74 -11.76 -18.87
N THR A 409 11.89 -11.32 -19.33
CA THR A 409 12.78 -10.39 -18.63
C THR A 409 13.03 -9.15 -19.46
N GLU A 410 13.22 -8.00 -18.81
CA GLU A 410 13.45 -6.71 -19.49
C GLU A 410 14.89 -6.17 -19.37
N HIS A 411 15.35 -5.53 -20.43
CA HIS A 411 16.51 -4.64 -20.41
C HIS A 411 16.10 -3.23 -20.87
N ASP A 412 16.74 -2.22 -20.28
CA ASP A 412 16.43 -0.80 -20.49
C ASP A 412 17.38 -0.11 -21.46
N ALA A 413 18.65 -0.52 -21.46
CA ALA A 413 19.68 0.11 -22.26
C ALA A 413 20.89 -0.80 -22.46
N VAL A 414 21.79 -0.36 -23.33
CA VAL A 414 23.13 -0.92 -23.45
C VAL A 414 24.19 0.15 -23.16
N GLN A 415 25.38 -0.28 -22.75
CA GLN A 415 26.56 0.58 -22.72
C GLN A 415 27.77 -0.17 -23.26
N THR A 416 28.72 0.57 -23.84
CA THR A 416 30.00 -0.01 -24.25
C THR A 416 30.92 -0.13 -23.02
N GLY A 417 31.36 -1.34 -22.72
CA GLY A 417 32.35 -1.65 -21.69
C GLY A 417 33.72 -1.08 -22.02
N VAL A 418 34.66 -1.20 -21.08
CA VAL A 418 36.04 -0.68 -21.23
C VAL A 418 36.75 -1.39 -22.40
N ASN A 419 36.44 -2.66 -22.62
CA ASN A 419 37.04 -3.50 -23.66
C ASN A 419 36.29 -3.45 -25.00
N GLY A 420 35.29 -2.56 -25.13
CA GLY A 420 34.44 -2.49 -26.33
C GLY A 420 33.26 -3.48 -26.36
N GLU A 421 33.13 -4.33 -25.35
CA GLU A 421 31.99 -5.26 -25.20
C GLU A 421 30.67 -4.51 -24.95
N THR A 422 29.56 -5.06 -25.43
CA THR A 422 28.22 -4.53 -25.12
C THR A 422 27.77 -5.06 -23.76
N GLN A 423 27.41 -4.16 -22.86
CA GLN A 423 26.90 -4.48 -21.53
C GLN A 423 25.44 -4.07 -21.41
N PHE A 424 24.59 -4.95 -20.89
CA PHE A 424 23.16 -4.73 -20.72
C PHE A 424 22.85 -4.08 -19.37
N LEU A 425 21.88 -3.17 -19.39
CA LEU A 425 21.53 -2.35 -18.23
C LEU A 425 20.05 -2.52 -17.87
N THR A 426 19.81 -2.63 -16.57
CA THR A 426 18.51 -2.32 -15.96
C THR A 426 18.62 -0.95 -15.29
N ILE A 427 17.70 -0.04 -15.59
CA ILE A 427 17.70 1.36 -15.14
C ILE A 427 16.44 1.60 -14.32
N LYS A 428 16.60 2.06 -13.09
CA LYS A 428 15.47 2.38 -12.21
C LYS A 428 15.67 3.76 -11.58
N GLY A 429 14.69 4.64 -11.74
CA GLY A 429 14.65 5.97 -11.13
C GLY A 429 13.93 5.94 -9.79
N GLN A 430 14.53 6.53 -8.76
CA GLN A 430 13.94 6.61 -7.42
C GLN A 430 14.00 8.01 -6.84
N HIS A 431 13.13 8.26 -5.87
CA HIS A 431 13.10 9.52 -5.15
C HIS A 431 14.28 9.63 -4.15
N ALA A 432 14.95 10.80 -4.11
CA ALA A 432 16.02 11.30 -3.21
C ALA A 432 17.49 10.82 -3.41
N LYS A 433 18.46 11.77 -3.43
CA LYS A 433 19.93 11.54 -3.28
C LYS A 433 20.44 12.18 -1.99
N GLY A 434 21.27 11.47 -1.23
CA GLY A 434 22.00 12.01 -0.08
C GLY A 434 22.76 10.91 0.68
N ALA A 435 23.11 11.11 1.95
CA ALA A 435 23.69 10.10 2.88
C ALA A 435 22.74 8.89 3.17
N VAL A 436 22.05 8.43 2.12
CA VAL A 436 20.62 8.11 2.07
C VAL A 436 20.40 6.69 1.57
N LEU A 437 21.38 6.01 0.95
CA LEU A 437 21.20 4.62 0.51
C LEU A 437 20.78 3.70 1.66
N ALA A 438 21.37 3.84 2.85
CA ALA A 438 20.96 3.05 4.02
C ALA A 438 19.53 3.38 4.49
N THR A 439 19.12 4.64 4.38
CA THR A 439 17.76 5.10 4.69
C THR A 439 16.76 4.59 3.66
N GLU A 440 17.09 4.67 2.37
CA GLU A 440 16.28 4.14 1.27
C GLU A 440 16.18 2.63 1.34
N LEU A 441 17.28 1.94 1.65
CA LEU A 441 17.28 0.50 1.90
C LEU A 441 16.30 0.13 3.01
N LYS A 442 16.24 0.93 4.08
CA LYS A 442 15.32 0.70 5.19
C LYS A 442 13.87 1.03 4.80
N ASN A 443 13.63 2.12 4.10
CA ASN A 443 12.27 2.65 3.84
C ASN A 443 11.62 2.06 2.58
N ASN A 444 12.41 1.55 1.64
CA ASN A 444 11.98 1.04 0.34
C ASN A 444 12.55 -0.38 0.09
N SER A 445 12.68 -1.20 1.14
CA SER A 445 13.36 -2.50 1.09
C SER A 445 12.73 -3.46 0.08
N PHE A 446 11.40 -3.51 0.00
CA PHE A 446 10.69 -4.37 -0.94
C PHE A 446 10.91 -3.94 -2.40
N LYS A 447 10.72 -2.65 -2.70
CA LYS A 447 10.95 -2.09 -4.04
C LYS A 447 12.38 -2.32 -4.54
N LEU A 448 13.39 -2.04 -3.70
CA LEU A 448 14.79 -2.25 -4.05
C LEU A 448 15.13 -3.73 -4.25
N ALA A 449 14.54 -4.63 -3.46
CA ALA A 449 14.67 -6.06 -3.66
C ALA A 449 14.06 -6.49 -5.00
N LYS A 450 12.84 -6.03 -5.34
CA LYS A 450 12.21 -6.32 -6.63
C LYS A 450 13.08 -5.89 -7.81
N TRP A 451 13.59 -4.66 -7.80
CA TRP A 451 14.46 -4.15 -8.87
C TRP A 451 15.77 -4.91 -9.01
N THR A 452 16.37 -5.29 -7.88
CA THR A 452 17.59 -6.10 -7.87
C THR A 452 17.35 -7.48 -8.46
N LEU A 453 16.20 -8.09 -8.13
CA LEU A 453 15.79 -9.40 -8.67
C LEU A 453 15.43 -9.33 -10.16
N GLN A 454 14.73 -8.28 -10.62
CA GLN A 454 14.48 -8.05 -12.05
C GLN A 454 15.79 -8.01 -12.84
N ALA A 455 16.77 -7.22 -12.38
CA ALA A 455 18.08 -7.14 -13.03
C ALA A 455 18.85 -8.47 -12.98
N HIS A 456 18.71 -9.23 -11.89
CA HIS A 456 19.34 -10.55 -11.75
C HIS A 456 18.70 -11.59 -12.68
N LEU A 457 17.36 -11.65 -12.75
CA LEU A 457 16.60 -12.54 -13.64
C LEU A 457 16.91 -12.25 -15.11
N ALA A 458 16.97 -10.97 -15.49
CA ALA A 458 17.33 -10.55 -16.84
C ALA A 458 18.78 -10.89 -17.22
N GLY A 459 19.65 -11.18 -16.25
CA GLY A 459 21.07 -11.33 -16.49
C GLY A 459 21.74 -10.02 -16.92
N SER A 460 21.26 -8.89 -16.41
CA SER A 460 21.86 -7.57 -16.69
C SER A 460 23.26 -7.47 -16.10
N ASP A 461 24.20 -6.91 -16.86
CA ASP A 461 25.57 -6.68 -16.38
C ASP A 461 25.60 -5.66 -15.24
N PHE A 462 24.77 -4.61 -15.37
CA PHE A 462 24.64 -3.59 -14.34
C PHE A 462 23.20 -3.15 -14.10
N LEU A 463 22.93 -2.83 -12.84
CA LEU A 463 21.76 -2.12 -12.37
C LEU A 463 22.17 -0.66 -12.08
N LYS A 464 21.52 0.29 -12.75
CA LYS A 464 21.73 1.73 -12.53
C LYS A 464 20.54 2.36 -11.82
N PHE A 465 20.82 3.01 -10.69
CA PHE A 465 19.86 3.82 -9.97
C PHE A 465 20.00 5.30 -10.33
N GLY A 466 18.89 5.93 -10.67
CA GLY A 466 18.76 7.38 -10.75
C GLY A 466 18.20 7.94 -9.47
N TYR A 467 18.85 8.95 -8.90
CA TYR A 467 18.32 9.65 -7.76
C TYR A 467 17.69 10.97 -8.21
N VAL A 468 16.38 11.07 -8.04
CA VAL A 468 15.55 12.17 -8.50
C VAL A 468 14.84 12.81 -7.31
N SER A 469 14.74 14.11 -7.22
CA SER A 469 13.99 14.79 -6.14
C SER A 469 13.03 15.81 -6.73
N ARG A 470 11.90 16.05 -6.06
CA ARG A 470 11.11 17.26 -6.33
C ARG A 470 12.00 18.50 -6.21
N GLU A 471 11.79 19.47 -7.08
CA GLU A 471 12.47 20.78 -7.01
C GLU A 471 12.04 21.54 -5.76
N HIS A 472 10.74 21.46 -5.42
CA HIS A 472 10.17 21.99 -4.19
C HIS A 472 9.33 20.93 -3.50
N VAL A 473 9.50 20.74 -2.18
CA VAL A 473 8.88 19.64 -1.42
C VAL A 473 7.34 19.57 -1.51
N ARG A 474 6.69 20.71 -1.81
CA ARG A 474 5.23 20.83 -1.97
C ARG A 474 4.74 20.78 -3.43
N ASN A 475 5.63 20.54 -4.40
CA ASN A 475 5.30 20.50 -5.81
C ASN A 475 5.72 19.16 -6.41
N SER A 476 4.76 18.32 -6.77
CA SER A 476 4.97 17.01 -7.39
C SER A 476 5.12 17.05 -8.91
N SER A 477 5.01 18.23 -9.55
CA SER A 477 5.06 18.35 -11.01
C SER A 477 6.46 18.60 -11.59
N ARG A 478 7.44 18.98 -10.75
CA ARG A 478 8.81 19.30 -11.19
C ARG A 478 9.84 18.57 -10.38
N HIS A 479 10.75 17.89 -11.08
CA HIS A 479 11.80 17.09 -10.48
C HIS A 479 13.17 17.39 -11.08
N GLN A 480 14.21 17.04 -10.33
CA GLN A 480 15.60 17.19 -10.71
C GLN A 480 16.37 15.89 -10.42
N ILE A 481 17.17 15.47 -11.39
CA ILE A 481 18.14 14.39 -11.26
C ILE A 481 19.33 14.94 -10.46
N LEU A 482 19.59 14.33 -9.32
CA LEU A 482 20.69 14.67 -8.42
C LEU A 482 21.94 13.81 -8.68
N GLY A 483 21.76 12.72 -9.41
CA GLY A 483 22.79 11.92 -10.05
C GLY A 483 22.48 10.43 -10.01
N THR A 484 23.46 9.61 -10.37
CA THR A 484 23.26 8.17 -10.59
C THR A 484 24.23 7.34 -9.75
N GLN A 485 23.93 6.05 -9.63
CA GLN A 485 24.83 5.06 -9.09
C GLN A 485 24.65 3.73 -9.83
N GLN A 486 25.74 2.99 -9.97
CA GLN A 486 25.77 1.73 -10.70
C GLN A 486 26.24 0.60 -9.77
N TYR A 487 25.62 -0.57 -9.92
CA TYR A 487 25.97 -1.79 -9.20
C TYR A 487 25.93 -2.99 -10.15
N ARG A 488 26.72 -4.03 -9.88
CA ARG A 488 26.37 -5.36 -10.41
C ARG A 488 25.17 -5.90 -9.62
N PRO A 489 24.21 -6.61 -10.23
CA PRO A 489 23.02 -7.08 -9.50
C PRO A 489 23.34 -7.95 -8.27
N THR A 490 24.36 -8.81 -8.35
CA THR A 490 24.80 -9.66 -7.23
C THR A 490 25.43 -8.87 -6.07
N GLU A 491 26.22 -7.84 -6.39
CA GLU A 491 26.79 -6.91 -5.40
C GLU A 491 25.70 -6.03 -4.76
N CYS A 492 24.72 -5.59 -5.56
CA CYS A 492 23.54 -4.88 -5.08
C CYS A 492 22.77 -5.75 -4.08
N ALA A 493 22.46 -7.00 -4.46
CA ALA A 493 21.76 -7.97 -3.59
C ALA A 493 22.46 -8.12 -2.24
N THR A 494 23.78 -8.28 -2.24
CA THR A 494 24.59 -8.35 -1.01
C THR A 494 24.49 -7.06 -0.19
N SER A 495 24.56 -5.89 -0.85
CA SER A 495 24.49 -4.58 -0.19
C SER A 495 23.13 -4.31 0.46
N ILE A 496 22.05 -4.88 -0.09
CA ILE A 496 20.68 -4.77 0.43
C ILE A 496 20.28 -5.96 1.33
N THR A 497 21.24 -6.79 1.73
CA THR A 497 21.06 -7.99 2.57
C THR A 497 20.03 -8.96 1.97
N LEU A 498 19.99 -9.07 0.64
CA LEU A 498 19.09 -9.97 -0.09
C LEU A 498 19.84 -11.27 -0.44
N ASN A 499 19.37 -12.39 0.11
CA ASN A 499 19.90 -13.70 -0.21
C ASN A 499 19.16 -14.27 -1.43
N ILE A 500 19.84 -14.33 -2.57
CA ILE A 500 19.28 -14.81 -3.85
C ILE A 500 18.87 -16.29 -3.75
N ASP A 501 19.64 -17.12 -3.05
CA ASP A 501 19.31 -18.54 -2.88
C ASP A 501 18.02 -18.70 -2.05
N ASN A 502 17.82 -17.82 -1.05
CA ASN A 502 16.56 -17.78 -0.31
C ASN A 502 15.41 -17.36 -1.23
N CYS A 503 15.59 -16.33 -2.04
CA CYS A 503 14.57 -15.88 -3.00
C CYS A 503 14.12 -17.00 -3.96
N TRP A 504 15.06 -17.78 -4.50
CA TRP A 504 14.75 -18.97 -5.31
C TRP A 504 14.03 -20.06 -4.52
N GLY A 505 14.43 -20.29 -3.26
CA GLY A 505 13.76 -21.23 -2.37
C GLY A 505 12.30 -20.85 -2.09
N ILE A 506 12.04 -19.56 -1.85
CA ILE A 506 10.69 -19.01 -1.67
C ILE A 506 9.85 -19.23 -2.92
N LEU A 507 10.39 -18.86 -4.09
CA LEU A 507 9.69 -19.02 -5.36
C LEU A 507 9.34 -20.49 -5.63
N ARG A 508 10.31 -21.40 -5.46
CA ARG A 508 10.08 -22.85 -5.58
C ARG A 508 8.95 -23.32 -4.69
N TYR A 509 8.95 -22.91 -3.42
CA TYR A 509 7.93 -23.30 -2.46
C TYR A 509 6.54 -22.85 -2.90
N MET A 510 6.39 -21.57 -3.30
CA MET A 510 5.12 -21.04 -3.77
C MET A 510 4.61 -21.72 -5.06
N ILE A 511 5.50 -21.94 -6.03
CA ILE A 511 5.16 -22.70 -7.25
C ILE A 511 4.69 -24.11 -6.88
N SER A 512 5.41 -24.78 -5.97
CA SER A 512 5.09 -26.14 -5.55
C SER A 512 3.73 -26.23 -4.85
N MET A 513 3.34 -25.18 -4.11
CA MET A 513 2.01 -25.11 -3.52
C MET A 513 0.91 -25.04 -4.58
N ALA A 514 1.06 -24.18 -5.58
CA ALA A 514 0.08 -24.05 -6.66
C ALA A 514 0.04 -25.33 -7.51
N MET A 515 1.20 -25.93 -7.82
CA MET A 515 1.32 -27.21 -8.53
C MET A 515 0.83 -28.42 -7.72
N ALA A 516 0.56 -28.29 -6.42
CA ALA A 516 -0.06 -29.36 -5.64
C ALA A 516 -1.60 -29.34 -5.72
N LYS A 517 -2.19 -28.24 -6.20
CA LYS A 517 -3.65 -28.07 -6.32
C LYS A 517 -4.17 -28.51 -7.68
N PRO A 518 -5.39 -29.03 -7.83
CA PRO A 518 -5.92 -29.45 -9.13
C PRO A 518 -5.89 -28.32 -10.18
N PRO A 519 -6.01 -28.62 -11.49
CA PRO A 519 -6.18 -27.58 -12.51
C PRO A 519 -7.33 -26.62 -12.15
N GLY A 520 -7.10 -25.32 -12.32
CA GLY A 520 -8.01 -24.26 -11.84
C GLY A 520 -7.31 -22.92 -11.63
N LYS A 521 -8.09 -21.91 -11.23
CA LYS A 521 -7.60 -20.56 -10.92
C LYS A 521 -7.40 -20.39 -9.41
N TYR A 522 -6.24 -19.87 -9.04
CA TYR A 522 -5.87 -19.61 -7.66
C TYR A 522 -5.35 -18.19 -7.48
N LEU A 523 -5.33 -17.70 -6.24
CA LEU A 523 -4.85 -16.38 -5.88
C LEU A 523 -3.91 -16.44 -4.69
N PHE A 524 -2.69 -15.98 -4.88
CA PHE A 524 -1.81 -15.61 -3.77
C PHE A 524 -2.17 -14.21 -3.29
N LEU A 525 -2.54 -14.06 -2.02
CA LEU A 525 -2.90 -12.77 -1.42
C LEU A 525 -2.04 -12.48 -0.18
N LYS A 526 -1.28 -11.39 -0.21
CA LYS A 526 -0.61 -10.87 0.98
C LYS A 526 -1.59 -10.04 1.81
N ASP A 527 -1.85 -10.48 3.05
CA ASP A 527 -2.63 -9.74 4.04
C ASP A 527 -2.00 -8.36 4.33
N PRO A 528 -2.73 -7.23 4.30
CA PRO A 528 -2.17 -5.89 4.55
C PRO A 528 -1.67 -5.66 6.00
N SER A 529 -2.30 -6.30 6.98
CA SER A 529 -2.08 -6.08 8.41
C SER A 529 -1.12 -7.10 8.99
N ASN A 530 -1.31 -8.37 8.62
CA ASN A 530 -0.52 -9.49 9.11
C ASN A 530 0.61 -9.85 8.14
N HIS A 531 1.68 -10.43 8.66
CA HIS A 531 2.76 -11.00 7.84
C HIS A 531 2.39 -12.40 7.33
N ILE A 532 1.22 -12.52 6.71
CA ILE A 532 0.66 -13.78 6.22
C ILE A 532 0.41 -13.69 4.71
N LEU A 533 0.72 -14.76 4.02
CA LEU A 533 0.40 -15.01 2.62
C LEU A 533 -0.63 -16.14 2.57
N SER A 534 -1.77 -15.87 1.94
CA SER A 534 -2.86 -16.83 1.79
C SER A 534 -2.94 -17.32 0.35
N LEU A 535 -3.27 -18.60 0.16
CA LEU A 535 -3.62 -19.16 -1.15
C LEU A 535 -5.13 -19.44 -1.19
N TYR A 536 -5.84 -18.78 -2.09
CA TYR A 536 -7.26 -18.99 -2.35
C TYR A 536 -7.46 -19.72 -3.67
N GLU A 537 -8.51 -20.52 -3.77
CA GLU A 537 -9.09 -21.03 -5.02
C GLU A 537 -10.25 -20.13 -5.40
N LEU A 538 -10.27 -19.77 -6.67
CA LEU A 538 -11.24 -18.85 -7.26
C LEU A 538 -12.26 -19.64 -8.07
N PRO A 539 -13.57 -19.32 -7.99
CA PRO A 539 -14.55 -19.86 -8.91
C PRO A 539 -14.24 -19.51 -10.37
N GLU A 540 -14.75 -20.33 -11.30
CA GLU A 540 -14.73 -20.04 -12.73
C GLU A 540 -15.41 -18.68 -13.01
N GLY A 541 -14.89 -17.90 -13.96
CA GLY A 541 -15.38 -16.55 -14.25
C GLY A 541 -14.85 -15.43 -13.34
N THR A 542 -14.14 -15.73 -12.25
CA THR A 542 -13.59 -14.68 -11.38
C THR A 542 -12.53 -13.85 -12.11
N PHE A 543 -12.72 -12.52 -12.15
CA PHE A 543 -11.91 -11.54 -12.89
C PHE A 543 -12.01 -11.61 -14.42
N GLU A 544 -12.97 -12.34 -14.97
CA GLU A 544 -13.34 -12.21 -16.38
C GLU A 544 -14.35 -11.06 -16.48
N THR A 545 -14.05 -10.05 -17.30
CA THR A 545 -15.04 -9.04 -17.69
C THR A 545 -15.99 -9.69 -18.68
N SER A 546 -17.28 -9.74 -18.36
CA SER A 546 -18.32 -10.09 -19.33
C SER A 546 -18.22 -9.12 -20.51
N GLU A 547 -18.16 -9.63 -21.74
CA GLU A 547 -18.24 -8.82 -22.97
C GLU A 547 -19.51 -7.94 -23.02
N ASP A 548 -20.51 -8.23 -22.19
CA ASP A 548 -21.76 -7.49 -22.08
C ASP A 548 -21.63 -6.11 -21.38
N ASP A 549 -20.53 -5.83 -20.67
CA ASP A 549 -20.36 -4.55 -19.95
C ASP A 549 -19.73 -3.43 -20.82
N GLU A 550 -19.20 -3.74 -22.01
CA GLU A 550 -18.63 -2.74 -22.93
C GLU A 550 -19.67 -2.08 -23.85
N ASP A 551 -20.86 -2.68 -24.00
CA ASP A 551 -21.91 -2.18 -24.90
C ASP A 551 -22.89 -1.17 -24.26
N GLU A 552 -22.85 -0.95 -22.94
CA GLU A 552 -23.80 -0.06 -22.24
C GLU A 552 -23.33 1.41 -22.10
N GLU A 553 -22.09 1.77 -22.48
CA GLU A 553 -21.59 3.16 -22.36
C GLU A 553 -21.58 3.98 -23.66
N GLU A 554 -22.01 3.44 -24.82
CA GLU A 554 -21.97 4.16 -26.10
C GLU A 554 -23.33 4.42 -26.78
N SER A 555 -24.44 4.42 -26.02
CA SER A 555 -25.74 4.83 -26.56
C SER A 555 -26.50 5.77 -25.63
N ASP A 556 -26.11 7.04 -25.58
CA ASP A 556 -27.06 8.12 -25.25
C ASP A 556 -26.69 9.45 -25.94
N GLU A 557 -27.58 9.84 -26.84
CA GLU A 557 -27.95 11.23 -27.18
C GLU A 557 -27.03 12.07 -28.11
N TYR A 558 -27.11 11.79 -29.41
CA TYR A 558 -27.11 12.85 -30.43
C TYR A 558 -28.37 12.71 -31.30
N ASP A 559 -29.47 13.31 -30.87
CA ASP A 559 -30.56 13.68 -31.77
C ASP A 559 -31.13 15.07 -31.42
N GLU A 560 -31.01 15.94 -32.44
CA GLU A 560 -31.77 17.14 -32.78
C GLU A 560 -32.04 18.27 -31.77
N ALA A 561 -31.60 19.49 -32.13
CA ALA A 561 -32.53 20.50 -32.61
C ALA A 561 -31.83 21.64 -33.39
N GLN A 562 -32.41 21.92 -34.57
CA GLN A 562 -32.32 23.16 -35.34
C GLN A 562 -32.84 24.38 -34.56
#